data_AF-A0A9P6C3K1-F1
#
_entry.id   AF-A0A9P6C3K1-F1
#
_cell.length_a   1.000
_cell.length_b   1.000
_cell.length_c   1.000
_cell.angle_alpha   90.00
_cell.angle_beta   90.00
_cell.angle_gamma   90.00
#
_symmetry.space_group_name_H-M   'P 1'
#
loop_
_entity.id
_entity.type
_entity.pdbx_description
1 polymer ?
#
loop_
_entity_poly.entity_id
_entity_poly.type
_entity_poly.pdbx_seq_one_letter_code
_entity_poly.pdbx_strand_id
1 'polypeptide(L)'
;MSYSSRSRVLSYSEVARNLVAEEVQKDVGDACKALAKTMLDIMDQFECISKMVHSVDMLGLTVALRPRWDGLRRNFAELLWQFRTTAGNISGRLKMFSMTILPMVATRPDGEALQVLQSFMAICADHANFIRILVEHTMGLGSVLASFHTEFAKFTNIQTKMGQKELRDLSSKVHELDAIMRDLSTANGRLSNPDPTHLLYAVMRVGTASGRRPTRSKLSHQKLTLSGTVAQVGTIYESFDQKRNEVAHAVYSAQLCFGKGDKFSNTQTSLSTLVSDEIIHFESGLSLILGIWARLLADSTDIYQWLRNPSKNRVPAAVVDYKETGSSFYTTLSMALDVCVSGIDPSRFPKT
;
A
#
# COMPACT_ATOMS: atom_id res chain seq x y z
N MET A 1 -6.70 25.53 24.00
CA MET A 1 -7.71 25.60 22.92
C MET A 1 -7.91 24.21 22.35
N SER A 2 -9.09 23.63 22.54
CA SER A 2 -9.46 22.32 21.99
C SER A 2 -9.80 22.51 20.50
N TYR A 3 -8.91 22.10 19.60
CA TYR A 3 -9.25 21.98 18.19
C TYR A 3 -10.23 20.80 18.05
N SER A 4 -11.52 21.12 17.97
CA SER A 4 -12.54 20.19 17.48
C SER A 4 -12.21 19.86 16.02
N SER A 5 -11.45 18.78 15.79
CA SER A 5 -11.17 18.27 14.45
C SER A 5 -12.44 17.59 13.89
N ARG A 6 -13.38 18.40 13.39
CA ARG A 6 -14.54 17.87 12.66
C ARG A 6 -14.03 17.18 11.39
N SER A 7 -14.49 15.95 11.18
CA SER A 7 -14.14 15.20 9.98
C SER A 7 -14.72 15.89 8.75
N ARG A 8 -13.91 16.06 7.69
CA ARG A 8 -14.34 16.78 6.48
C ARG A 8 -13.78 16.17 5.20
N VAL A 9 -14.53 16.35 4.11
CA VAL A 9 -14.08 16.14 2.73
C VAL A 9 -13.31 17.39 2.29
N LEU A 10 -12.21 17.20 1.56
CA LEU A 10 -11.39 18.30 1.07
C LEU A 10 -11.66 18.59 -0.40
N SER A 11 -11.59 19.87 -0.76
CA SER A 11 -11.52 20.28 -2.16
C SER A 11 -10.16 19.92 -2.79
N TYR A 12 -10.10 19.88 -4.12
CA TYR A 12 -8.86 19.61 -4.86
C TYR A 12 -7.72 20.54 -4.42
N SER A 13 -7.96 21.85 -4.33
CA SER A 13 -6.95 22.85 -3.93
C SER A 13 -6.55 22.74 -2.46
N GLU A 14 -7.42 22.24 -1.58
CA GLU A 14 -7.02 21.90 -0.22
C GLU A 14 -6.10 20.68 -0.18
N VAL A 15 -6.40 19.64 -0.95
CA VAL A 15 -5.52 18.46 -1.07
C VAL A 15 -4.17 18.85 -1.66
N ALA A 16 -4.19 19.63 -2.75
CA ALA A 16 -2.97 20.12 -3.39
C ALA A 16 -2.11 20.91 -2.43
N ARG A 17 -2.68 21.93 -1.75
CA ARG A 17 -1.95 22.72 -0.74
C ARG A 17 -1.38 21.89 0.39
N ASN A 18 -2.10 20.87 0.86
CA ASN A 18 -1.57 19.98 1.91
C ASN A 18 -0.38 19.17 1.39
N LEU A 19 -0.50 18.54 0.22
CA LEU A 19 0.57 17.68 -0.30
C LEU A 19 1.82 18.45 -0.72
N VAL A 20 1.69 19.69 -1.19
CA VAL A 20 2.85 20.51 -1.54
C VAL A 20 3.50 21.20 -0.34
N ALA A 21 2.89 21.18 0.85
CA ALA A 21 3.49 21.77 2.04
C ALA A 21 4.77 21.02 2.44
N GLU A 22 5.88 21.75 2.66
CA GLU A 22 7.21 21.17 2.89
C GLU A 22 7.25 20.12 4.01
N GLU A 23 6.55 20.40 5.12
CA GLU A 23 6.41 19.48 6.27
C GLU A 23 5.81 18.14 5.83
N VAL A 24 4.79 18.20 4.96
CA VAL A 24 4.08 17.04 4.44
C VAL A 24 4.95 16.29 3.45
N GLN A 25 5.62 16.99 2.53
CA GLN A 25 6.52 16.33 1.57
C GLN A 25 7.58 15.49 2.30
N LYS A 26 8.15 16.05 3.37
CA LYS A 26 9.12 15.34 4.21
C LYS A 26 8.50 14.12 4.89
N ASP A 27 7.34 14.28 5.52
CA ASP A 27 6.66 13.19 6.22
C ASP A 27 6.28 12.05 5.26
N VAL A 28 5.82 12.38 4.05
CA VAL A 28 5.50 11.40 3.00
C VAL A 28 6.77 10.70 2.51
N GLY A 29 7.87 11.44 2.30
CA GLY A 29 9.17 10.86 1.97
C GLY A 29 9.68 9.90 3.05
N ASP A 30 9.61 10.30 4.33
CA ASP A 30 9.99 9.47 5.47
C ASP A 30 9.10 8.21 5.58
N ALA A 31 7.79 8.34 5.32
CA ALA A 31 6.87 7.21 5.29
C ALA A 31 7.18 6.23 4.14
N CYS A 32 7.45 6.72 2.93
CA CYS A 32 7.86 5.88 1.81
C CYS A 32 9.21 5.20 2.03
N LYS A 33 10.15 5.87 2.70
CA LYS A 33 11.42 5.28 3.13
C LYS A 33 11.20 4.18 4.16
N ALA A 34 10.32 4.41 5.14
CA ALA A 34 9.97 3.42 6.15
C ALA A 34 9.28 2.21 5.52
N LEU A 35 8.34 2.42 4.58
CA LEU A 35 7.69 1.34 3.83
C LEU A 35 8.71 0.47 3.10
N ALA A 36 9.63 1.08 2.34
CA ALA A 36 10.67 0.36 1.63
C ALA A 36 11.58 -0.43 2.58
N LYS A 37 11.95 0.18 3.72
CA LYS A 37 12.72 -0.50 4.75
C LYS A 37 11.95 -1.70 5.32
N THR A 38 10.69 -1.54 5.70
CA THR A 38 9.93 -2.64 6.30
C THR A 38 9.74 -3.80 5.32
N MET A 39 9.53 -3.52 4.03
CA MET A 39 9.48 -4.57 3.00
C MET A 39 10.79 -5.38 2.93
N LEU A 40 11.94 -4.73 3.12
CA LEU A 40 13.23 -5.42 3.24
C LEU A 40 13.36 -6.16 4.58
N ASP A 41 12.89 -5.58 5.69
CA ASP A 41 12.91 -6.23 6.99
C ASP A 41 12.06 -7.52 6.97
N ILE A 42 10.92 -7.54 6.25
CA ILE A 42 10.11 -8.76 6.03
C ILE A 42 10.91 -9.81 5.26
N MET A 43 11.68 -9.43 4.24
CA MET A 43 12.59 -10.35 3.54
C MET A 43 13.62 -10.96 4.50
N ASP A 44 14.18 -10.16 5.40
CA ASP A 44 15.13 -10.65 6.41
C ASP A 44 14.43 -11.56 7.45
N GLN A 45 13.15 -11.31 7.77
CA GLN A 45 12.34 -12.21 8.60
C GLN A 45 12.12 -13.58 7.94
N PHE A 46 11.99 -13.66 6.60
CA PHE A 46 11.92 -14.95 5.91
C PHE A 46 13.16 -15.83 6.21
N GLU A 47 14.35 -15.23 6.28
CA GLU A 47 15.59 -15.93 6.61
C GLU A 47 15.63 -16.37 8.09
N CYS A 48 15.15 -15.52 8.99
CA CYS A 48 15.03 -15.87 10.41
C CYS A 48 14.11 -17.08 10.62
N ILE A 49 12.94 -17.08 9.98
CA ILE A 49 11.96 -18.17 10.08
C ILE A 49 12.46 -19.43 9.37
N SER A 50 13.25 -19.32 8.30
CA SER A 50 13.84 -20.48 7.62
C SER A 50 14.64 -21.37 8.59
N LYS A 51 15.37 -20.76 9.55
CA LYS A 51 16.09 -21.49 10.61
C LYS A 51 15.14 -22.21 11.59
N MET A 52 14.00 -21.59 11.91
CA MET A 52 12.99 -22.18 12.79
C MET A 52 12.28 -23.35 12.10
N VAL A 53 11.85 -23.15 10.84
CA VAL A 53 11.24 -24.17 10.00
C VAL A 53 12.18 -25.35 9.80
N HIS A 54 13.47 -25.11 9.53
CA HIS A 54 14.46 -26.17 9.44
C HIS A 54 14.59 -26.96 10.75
N SER A 55 14.57 -26.27 11.90
CA SER A 55 14.61 -26.93 13.21
C SER A 55 13.40 -27.83 13.44
N VAL A 56 12.22 -27.47 12.92
CA VAL A 56 11.01 -28.29 12.93
C VAL A 56 11.16 -29.50 12.00
N ASP A 57 11.67 -29.30 10.78
CA ASP A 57 11.91 -30.37 9.81
C ASP A 57 12.85 -31.45 10.37
N MET A 58 13.89 -31.05 11.11
CA MET A 58 14.84 -31.98 11.76
C MET A 58 14.20 -32.88 12.82
N LEU A 59 12.99 -32.57 13.29
CA LEU A 59 12.26 -33.43 14.23
C LEU A 59 11.53 -34.59 13.51
N GLY A 60 11.39 -34.55 12.19
CA GLY A 60 10.73 -35.60 11.41
C GLY A 60 9.24 -35.79 11.69
N LEU A 61 8.57 -34.76 12.25
CA LEU A 61 7.18 -34.83 12.70
C LEU A 61 6.15 -34.46 11.62
N THR A 62 6.61 -33.94 10.48
CA THR A 62 5.77 -33.49 9.36
C THR A 62 6.54 -33.60 8.04
N VAL A 63 5.85 -33.43 6.92
CA VAL A 63 6.48 -33.28 5.60
C VAL A 63 7.39 -32.04 5.63
N ALA A 64 8.57 -32.16 5.02
CA ALA A 64 9.55 -31.08 4.99
C ALA A 64 8.94 -29.76 4.52
N LEU A 65 8.97 -28.77 5.41
CA LEU A 65 8.36 -27.45 5.23
C LEU A 65 9.29 -26.49 4.50
N ARG A 66 10.62 -26.65 4.68
CA ARG A 66 11.63 -25.75 4.13
C ARG A 66 11.54 -25.54 2.61
N PRO A 67 11.36 -26.57 1.76
CA PRO A 67 11.26 -26.34 0.31
C PRO A 67 10.09 -25.42 -0.09
N ARG A 68 8.95 -25.54 0.60
CA ARG A 68 7.78 -24.67 0.39
C ARG A 68 8.04 -23.26 0.91
N TRP A 69 8.69 -23.14 2.06
CA TRP A 69 9.11 -21.86 2.64
C TRP A 69 10.06 -21.09 1.72
N ASP A 70 11.06 -21.77 1.17
CA ASP A 70 12.01 -21.18 0.23
C ASP A 70 11.33 -20.72 -1.06
N GLY A 71 10.27 -21.41 -1.50
CA GLY A 71 9.39 -20.98 -2.59
C GLY A 71 8.65 -19.69 -2.28
N LEU A 72 8.03 -19.60 -1.09
CA LEU A 72 7.34 -18.38 -0.63
C LEU A 72 8.30 -17.18 -0.57
N ARG A 73 9.52 -17.38 -0.06
CA ARG A 73 10.55 -16.33 -0.02
C ARG A 73 10.90 -15.81 -1.42
N ARG A 74 11.10 -16.72 -2.39
CA ARG A 74 11.37 -16.34 -3.79
C ARG A 74 10.22 -15.54 -4.39
N ASN A 75 8.98 -15.99 -4.18
CA ASN A 75 7.79 -15.30 -4.66
C ASN A 75 7.65 -13.90 -4.03
N PHE A 76 7.94 -13.75 -2.73
CA PHE A 76 7.96 -12.45 -2.06
C PHE A 76 9.04 -11.53 -2.65
N ALA A 77 10.24 -12.05 -2.91
CA ALA A 77 11.32 -11.29 -3.53
C ALA A 77 10.93 -10.80 -4.95
N GLU A 78 10.33 -11.67 -5.76
CA GLU A 78 9.82 -11.29 -7.07
C GLU A 78 8.72 -10.22 -6.97
N LEU A 79 7.79 -10.38 -6.03
CA LEU A 79 6.72 -9.42 -5.80
C LEU A 79 7.27 -8.04 -5.39
N LEU A 80 8.27 -8.01 -4.52
CA LEU A 80 8.92 -6.77 -4.10
C LEU A 80 9.64 -6.08 -5.27
N TRP A 81 10.24 -6.86 -6.18
CA TRP A 81 10.83 -6.34 -7.41
C TRP A 81 9.78 -5.75 -8.35
N GLN A 82 8.63 -6.41 -8.51
CA GLN A 82 7.51 -5.92 -9.30
C GLN A 82 6.91 -4.63 -8.70
N PHE A 83 6.76 -4.58 -7.37
CA PHE A 83 6.33 -3.38 -6.65
C PHE A 83 7.26 -2.20 -6.92
N ARG A 84 8.57 -2.40 -6.76
CA ARG A 84 9.60 -1.39 -7.04
C ARG A 84 9.52 -0.88 -8.48
N THR A 85 9.45 -1.80 -9.44
CA THR A 85 9.40 -1.46 -10.88
C THR A 85 8.14 -0.64 -11.20
N THR A 86 7.01 -1.05 -10.64
CA THR A 86 5.72 -0.36 -10.83
C THR A 86 5.75 1.03 -10.21
N ALA A 87 6.29 1.19 -8.99
CA ALA A 87 6.44 2.49 -8.35
C ALA A 87 7.33 3.45 -9.17
N GLY A 88 8.44 2.95 -9.74
CA GLY A 88 9.31 3.74 -10.61
C GLY A 88 8.62 4.18 -11.91
N ASN A 89 7.85 3.27 -12.53
CA ASN A 89 7.06 3.58 -13.71
C ASN A 89 6.00 4.65 -13.44
N ILE A 90 5.30 4.56 -12.31
CA ILE A 90 4.31 5.57 -11.88
C ILE A 90 5.00 6.91 -11.64
N SER A 91 6.11 6.94 -10.88
CA SER A 91 6.89 8.16 -10.65
C SER A 91 7.25 8.87 -11.96
N GLY A 92 7.75 8.13 -12.96
CA GLY A 92 8.05 8.68 -14.28
C GLY A 92 6.84 9.30 -14.98
N ARG A 93 5.65 8.68 -14.86
CA ARG A 93 4.41 9.24 -15.42
C ARG A 93 3.93 10.48 -14.69
N LEU A 94 4.06 10.52 -13.36
CA LEU A 94 3.73 11.69 -12.56
C LEU A 94 4.60 12.90 -12.92
N LYS A 95 5.91 12.68 -13.16
CA LYS A 95 6.82 13.72 -13.63
C LYS A 95 6.44 14.23 -15.00
N MET A 96 6.16 13.33 -15.95
CA MET A 96 5.70 13.71 -17.29
C MET A 96 4.38 14.50 -17.23
N PHE A 97 3.43 14.07 -16.40
CA PHE A 97 2.16 14.77 -16.23
C PHE A 97 2.35 16.17 -15.65
N SER A 98 3.13 16.30 -14.57
CA SER A 98 3.32 17.58 -13.87
C SER A 98 4.26 18.55 -14.59
N MET A 99 5.29 18.07 -15.28
CA MET A 99 6.32 18.91 -15.92
C MET A 99 6.08 19.16 -17.40
N THR A 100 5.21 18.38 -18.06
CA THR A 100 4.96 18.52 -19.50
C THR A 100 3.47 18.72 -19.78
N ILE A 101 2.61 17.79 -19.36
CA ILE A 101 1.18 17.83 -19.70
C ILE A 101 0.49 19.05 -19.08
N LEU A 102 0.57 19.22 -17.75
CA LEU A 102 -0.08 20.33 -17.06
C LEU A 102 0.37 21.72 -17.58
N PRO A 103 1.68 22.02 -17.71
CA PRO A 103 2.12 23.31 -18.26
C PRO A 103 1.64 23.55 -19.69
N MET A 104 1.69 22.53 -20.56
CA MET A 104 1.24 22.63 -21.95
C MET A 104 -0.26 22.95 -22.00
N VAL A 105 -1.07 22.15 -21.30
CA VAL A 105 -2.54 22.32 -21.23
C VAL A 105 -2.93 23.65 -20.59
N ALA A 106 -2.18 24.12 -19.59
CA ALA A 106 -2.45 25.39 -18.92
C ALA A 106 -2.18 26.60 -19.83
N THR A 107 -1.10 26.55 -20.63
CA THR A 107 -0.65 27.69 -21.45
C THR A 107 -1.25 27.69 -22.85
N ARG A 108 -1.41 26.52 -23.47
CA ARG A 108 -1.84 26.32 -24.86
C ARG A 108 -2.80 25.12 -24.96
N PRO A 109 -4.09 25.29 -24.62
CA PRO A 109 -5.08 24.23 -24.70
C PRO A 109 -5.54 24.03 -26.16
N ASP A 110 -4.65 23.60 -27.03
CA ASP A 110 -4.87 23.45 -28.47
C ASP A 110 -4.81 21.96 -28.92
N GLY A 111 -4.76 21.74 -30.24
CA GLY A 111 -4.71 20.41 -30.82
C GLY A 111 -3.44 19.62 -30.49
N GLU A 112 -2.30 20.30 -30.27
CA GLU A 112 -1.04 19.66 -29.88
C GLU A 112 -1.17 19.11 -28.45
N ALA A 113 -1.69 19.93 -27.53
CA ALA A 113 -1.95 19.50 -26.15
C ALA A 113 -2.90 18.29 -26.09
N LEU A 114 -3.93 18.27 -26.94
CA LEU A 114 -4.85 17.13 -27.05
C LEU A 114 -4.14 15.87 -27.54
N GLN A 115 -3.31 15.96 -28.58
CA GLN A 115 -2.58 14.82 -29.13
C GLN A 115 -1.58 14.25 -28.13
N VAL A 116 -0.80 15.12 -27.46
CA VAL A 116 0.18 14.70 -26.45
C VAL A 116 -0.52 14.02 -25.27
N LEU A 117 -1.66 14.56 -24.82
CA LEU A 117 -2.47 13.94 -23.76
C LEU A 117 -3.02 12.57 -24.19
N GLN A 118 -3.50 12.41 -25.42
CA GLN A 118 -3.96 11.12 -25.94
C GLN A 118 -2.84 10.08 -25.93
N SER A 119 -1.64 10.46 -26.39
CA SER A 119 -0.47 9.57 -26.33
C SER A 119 -0.09 9.21 -24.90
N PHE A 120 -0.13 10.18 -23.97
CA PHE A 120 0.10 9.93 -22.55
C PHE A 120 -0.93 8.95 -21.96
N MET A 121 -2.22 9.14 -22.25
CA MET A 121 -3.29 8.28 -21.77
C MET A 121 -3.19 6.85 -22.33
N ALA A 122 -2.79 6.69 -23.59
CA ALA A 122 -2.57 5.38 -24.20
C ALA A 122 -1.45 4.61 -23.46
N ILE A 123 -0.31 5.26 -23.20
CA ILE A 123 0.79 4.67 -22.44
C ILE A 123 0.37 4.38 -21.00
N CYS A 124 -0.47 5.22 -20.41
CA CYS A 124 -1.01 4.95 -19.08
C CYS A 124 -1.87 3.68 -19.09
N ALA A 125 -2.69 3.45 -20.10
CA ALA A 125 -3.50 2.22 -20.17
C ALA A 125 -2.65 0.94 -20.09
N ASP A 126 -1.45 0.92 -20.70
CA ASP A 126 -0.51 -0.20 -20.58
C ASP A 126 -0.01 -0.38 -19.14
N HIS A 127 0.27 0.72 -18.44
CA HIS A 127 0.71 0.70 -17.05
C HIS A 127 -0.38 0.24 -16.07
N ALA A 128 -1.67 0.46 -16.40
CA ALA A 128 -2.77 -0.05 -15.60
C ALA A 128 -2.74 -1.59 -15.53
N ASN A 129 -2.30 -2.27 -16.59
CA ASN A 129 -2.11 -3.72 -16.58
C ASN A 129 -1.02 -4.16 -15.59
N PHE A 130 0.10 -3.44 -15.51
CA PHE A 130 1.16 -3.76 -14.53
C PHE A 130 0.67 -3.62 -13.09
N ILE A 131 -0.13 -2.59 -12.80
CA ILE A 131 -0.71 -2.40 -11.47
C ILE A 131 -1.70 -3.53 -11.15
N ARG A 132 -2.55 -3.94 -12.10
CA ARG A 132 -3.46 -5.07 -11.92
C ARG A 132 -2.71 -6.38 -11.64
N ILE A 133 -1.67 -6.66 -12.42
CA ILE A 133 -0.81 -7.84 -12.23
C ILE A 133 -0.16 -7.82 -10.85
N LEU A 134 0.36 -6.67 -10.42
CA LEU A 134 0.95 -6.50 -9.09
C LEU A 134 -0.06 -6.82 -7.98
N VAL A 135 -1.29 -6.31 -8.08
CA VAL A 135 -2.37 -6.62 -7.12
C VAL A 135 -2.69 -8.12 -7.13
N GLU A 136 -2.87 -8.72 -8.31
CA GLU A 136 -3.17 -10.15 -8.46
C GLU A 136 -2.08 -11.04 -7.86
N HIS A 137 -0.81 -10.73 -8.13
CA HIS A 137 0.33 -11.45 -7.55
C HIS A 137 0.43 -11.27 -6.04
N THR A 138 0.13 -10.07 -5.53
CA THR A 138 0.07 -9.84 -4.07
C THR A 138 -1.01 -10.70 -3.43
N MET A 139 -2.23 -10.72 -3.98
CA MET A 139 -3.33 -11.56 -3.46
C MET A 139 -2.97 -13.06 -3.56
N GLY A 140 -2.32 -13.45 -4.65
CA GLY A 140 -1.84 -14.82 -4.87
C GLY A 140 -0.85 -15.25 -3.80
N LEU A 141 0.17 -14.42 -3.54
CA LEU A 141 1.15 -14.67 -2.48
C LEU A 141 0.48 -14.74 -1.10
N GLY A 142 -0.36 -13.76 -0.75
CA GLY A 142 -1.10 -13.73 0.51
C GLY A 142 -1.93 -15.00 0.73
N SER A 143 -2.59 -15.50 -0.32
CA SER A 143 -3.35 -16.75 -0.26
C SER A 143 -2.50 -17.99 0.00
N VAL A 144 -1.34 -18.12 -0.67
CA VAL A 144 -0.43 -19.25 -0.46
C VAL A 144 0.22 -19.16 0.93
N LEU A 145 0.58 -17.95 1.37
CA LEU A 145 1.17 -17.69 2.68
C LEU A 145 0.17 -17.98 3.82
N ALA A 146 -1.09 -17.56 3.67
CA ALA A 146 -2.16 -17.85 4.62
C ALA A 146 -2.48 -19.36 4.69
N SER A 147 -2.41 -20.07 3.55
CA SER A 147 -2.53 -21.53 3.51
C SER A 147 -1.40 -22.22 4.26
N PHE A 148 -0.14 -21.82 4.00
CA PHE A 148 1.03 -22.33 4.74
C PHE A 148 0.90 -22.07 6.24
N HIS A 149 0.50 -20.85 6.61
CA HIS A 149 0.26 -20.43 7.99
C HIS A 149 -0.81 -21.29 8.68
N THR A 150 -1.94 -21.50 8.02
CA THR A 150 -3.06 -22.31 8.54
C THR A 150 -2.66 -23.77 8.74
N GLU A 151 -1.93 -24.35 7.79
CA GLU A 151 -1.40 -25.72 7.92
C GLU A 151 -0.43 -25.83 9.09
N PHE A 152 0.48 -24.86 9.25
CA PHE A 152 1.42 -24.82 10.35
C PHE A 152 0.71 -24.63 11.71
N ALA A 153 -0.35 -23.82 11.76
CA ALA A 153 -1.17 -23.63 12.95
C ALA A 153 -1.89 -24.93 13.36
N LYS A 154 -2.45 -25.68 12.40
CA LYS A 154 -3.05 -26.99 12.66
C LYS A 154 -2.03 -27.98 13.21
N PHE A 155 -0.84 -28.03 12.61
CA PHE A 155 0.26 -28.87 13.09
C PHE A 155 0.68 -28.48 14.52
N THR A 156 0.88 -27.19 14.78
CA THR A 156 1.29 -26.69 16.10
C THR A 156 0.26 -27.03 17.17
N ASN A 157 -1.04 -26.88 16.88
CA ASN A 157 -2.11 -27.26 17.81
C ASN A 157 -2.08 -28.75 18.20
N ILE A 158 -1.60 -29.64 17.34
CA ILE A 158 -1.42 -31.06 17.69
C ILE A 158 -0.22 -31.25 18.62
N GLN A 159 0.84 -30.45 18.44
CA GLN A 159 2.10 -30.60 19.16
C GLN A 159 2.15 -29.86 20.51
N THR A 160 1.38 -28.79 20.68
CA THR A 160 1.33 -28.02 21.94
C THR A 160 -0.01 -28.21 22.66
N LYS A 161 0.02 -28.47 23.97
CA LYS A 161 -1.18 -28.58 24.82
C LYS A 161 -1.55 -27.26 25.49
N MET A 162 -0.60 -26.34 25.62
CA MET A 162 -0.77 -25.04 26.27
C MET A 162 -1.11 -23.99 25.22
N GLY A 163 -1.88 -22.96 25.59
CA GLY A 163 -2.12 -21.79 24.73
C GLY A 163 -2.79 -22.07 23.36
N GLN A 164 -3.37 -23.25 23.14
CA GLN A 164 -4.01 -23.63 21.87
C GLN A 164 -5.16 -22.70 21.48
N LYS A 165 -5.83 -22.10 22.47
CA LYS A 165 -6.92 -21.15 22.22
C LYS A 165 -6.35 -19.87 21.60
N GLU A 166 -5.29 -19.34 22.17
CA GLU A 166 -4.63 -18.11 21.76
C GLU A 166 -3.97 -18.26 20.38
N LEU A 167 -3.34 -19.41 20.11
CA LEU A 167 -2.79 -19.72 18.79
C LEU A 167 -3.86 -19.86 17.70
N ARG A 168 -5.02 -20.45 18.03
CA ARG A 168 -6.15 -20.53 17.10
C ARG A 168 -6.79 -19.17 16.86
N ASP A 169 -6.99 -18.38 17.91
CA ASP A 169 -7.51 -17.00 17.80
C ASP A 169 -6.60 -16.14 16.92
N LEU A 170 -5.29 -16.19 17.15
CA LEU A 170 -4.30 -15.51 16.33
C LEU A 170 -4.39 -15.94 14.86
N SER A 171 -4.49 -17.24 14.58
CA SER A 171 -4.62 -17.74 13.21
C SER A 171 -5.90 -17.28 12.53
N SER A 172 -7.04 -17.30 13.22
CA SER A 172 -8.31 -16.81 12.68
C SER A 172 -8.22 -15.34 12.33
N LYS A 173 -7.72 -14.50 13.25
CA LYS A 173 -7.64 -13.06 13.06
C LYS A 173 -6.71 -12.64 11.93
N VAL A 174 -5.59 -13.34 11.74
CA VAL A 174 -4.68 -13.10 10.60
C VAL A 174 -5.39 -13.44 9.28
N HIS A 175 -6.17 -14.53 9.24
CA HIS A 175 -6.92 -14.89 8.05
C HIS A 175 -8.06 -13.91 7.74
N GLU A 176 -8.76 -13.42 8.76
CA GLU A 176 -9.76 -12.36 8.61
C GLU A 176 -9.14 -11.05 8.12
N LEU A 177 -7.93 -10.71 8.58
CA LEU A 177 -7.19 -9.54 8.10
C LEU A 177 -6.84 -9.65 6.61
N ASP A 178 -6.38 -10.83 6.17
CA ASP A 178 -6.12 -11.12 4.75
C ASP A 178 -7.39 -10.99 3.90
N ALA A 179 -8.52 -11.52 4.37
CA ALA A 179 -9.80 -11.39 3.67
C ALA A 179 -10.20 -9.92 3.48
N ILE A 180 -10.09 -9.09 4.54
CA ILE A 180 -10.38 -7.65 4.45
C ILE A 180 -9.42 -6.94 3.49
N MET A 181 -8.14 -7.33 3.46
CA MET A 181 -7.16 -6.77 2.52
C MET A 181 -7.51 -7.04 1.05
N ARG A 182 -8.02 -8.24 0.74
CA ARG A 182 -8.51 -8.59 -0.60
C ARG A 182 -9.73 -7.76 -1.00
N ASP A 183 -10.68 -7.61 -0.09
CA ASP A 183 -11.87 -6.77 -0.30
C ASP A 183 -11.47 -5.32 -0.56
N LEU A 184 -10.51 -4.82 0.23
CA LEU A 184 -9.99 -3.46 0.10
C LEU A 184 -9.28 -3.23 -1.22
N SER A 185 -8.40 -4.15 -1.63
CA SER A 185 -7.68 -4.09 -2.90
C SER A 185 -8.65 -4.12 -4.08
N THR A 186 -9.69 -4.95 -4.00
CA THR A 186 -10.76 -5.03 -5.00
C THR A 186 -11.56 -3.73 -5.07
N ALA A 187 -11.94 -3.17 -3.91
CA ALA A 187 -12.70 -1.94 -3.85
C ALA A 187 -11.91 -0.74 -4.38
N ASN A 188 -10.63 -0.61 -4.01
CA ASN A 188 -9.73 0.41 -4.54
C ASN A 188 -9.52 0.26 -6.06
N GLY A 189 -9.34 -0.97 -6.57
CA GLY A 189 -9.16 -1.24 -7.99
C GLY A 189 -10.37 -0.90 -8.88
N ARG A 190 -11.57 -0.74 -8.29
CA ARG A 190 -12.80 -0.37 -8.99
C ARG A 190 -13.05 1.14 -9.04
N LEU A 191 -12.22 1.95 -8.39
CA LEU A 191 -12.36 3.40 -8.39
C LEU A 191 -11.96 3.98 -9.75
N SER A 192 -12.92 4.58 -10.45
CA SER A 192 -12.69 5.22 -11.77
C SER A 192 -12.47 6.74 -11.68
N ASN A 193 -13.07 7.39 -10.68
CA ASN A 193 -12.91 8.83 -10.43
C ASN A 193 -12.99 9.11 -8.91
N PRO A 194 -11.97 8.73 -8.14
CA PRO A 194 -11.99 8.92 -6.69
C PRO A 194 -11.77 10.38 -6.32
N ASP A 195 -12.51 10.87 -5.32
CA ASP A 195 -12.29 12.22 -4.77
C ASP A 195 -10.81 12.42 -4.35
N PRO A 196 -10.20 13.60 -4.57
CA PRO A 196 -8.81 13.87 -4.17
C PRO A 196 -8.51 13.59 -2.69
N THR A 197 -9.51 13.64 -1.81
CA THR A 197 -9.38 13.27 -0.39
C THR A 197 -8.96 11.81 -0.23
N HIS A 198 -9.37 10.90 -1.12
CA HIS A 198 -8.95 9.49 -1.09
C HIS A 198 -7.44 9.35 -1.32
N LEU A 199 -6.88 10.12 -2.25
CA LEU A 199 -5.43 10.13 -2.48
C LEU A 199 -4.67 10.60 -1.23
N LEU A 200 -5.12 11.71 -0.62
CA LEU A 200 -4.51 12.18 0.63
C LEU A 200 -4.64 11.13 1.75
N TYR A 201 -5.79 10.47 1.84
CA TYR A 201 -6.02 9.39 2.79
C TYR A 201 -5.04 8.24 2.58
N ALA A 202 -4.87 7.76 1.34
CA ALA A 202 -3.91 6.71 0.99
C ALA A 202 -2.46 7.09 1.34
N VAL A 203 -2.07 8.35 1.10
CA VAL A 203 -0.76 8.88 1.49
C VAL A 203 -0.56 8.82 3.01
N MET A 204 -1.57 9.23 3.79
CA MET A 204 -1.49 9.16 5.25
C MET A 204 -1.41 7.72 5.76
N ARG A 205 -2.03 6.75 5.08
CA ARG A 205 -1.97 5.33 5.46
C ARG A 205 -0.55 4.76 5.42
N VAL A 206 0.28 5.18 4.47
CA VAL A 206 1.70 4.77 4.44
C VAL A 206 2.43 5.23 5.70
N GLY A 207 2.11 6.44 6.18
CA GLY A 207 2.62 6.95 7.46
C GLY A 207 2.13 6.15 8.67
N THR A 208 0.84 5.80 8.73
CA THR A 208 0.26 5.06 9.87
C THR A 208 0.66 3.58 9.89
N ALA A 209 0.89 2.95 8.74
CA ALA A 209 1.41 1.58 8.65
C ALA A 209 2.79 1.48 9.30
N SER A 210 3.64 2.50 9.06
CA SER A 210 5.02 2.60 9.56
C SER A 210 5.15 2.79 11.09
N GLY A 211 4.03 2.94 11.82
CA GLY A 211 4.02 3.09 13.29
C GLY A 211 4.59 4.42 13.83
N ARG A 212 5.18 5.25 12.97
CA ARG A 212 5.63 6.60 13.33
C ARG A 212 4.52 7.60 13.05
N ARG A 213 3.98 8.21 14.11
CA ARG A 213 3.19 9.44 13.92
C ARG A 213 4.14 10.54 13.44
N PRO A 214 3.82 11.24 12.35
CA PRO A 214 4.56 12.43 11.96
C PRO A 214 4.44 13.43 13.11
N THR A 215 5.55 13.73 13.77
CA THR A 215 5.54 14.53 15.00
C THR A 215 5.41 16.03 14.74
N ARG A 216 5.44 16.46 13.47
CA ARG A 216 5.49 17.88 13.11
C ARG A 216 4.40 18.34 12.13
N SER A 217 3.92 17.51 11.19
CA SER A 217 2.88 18.00 10.27
C SER A 217 1.47 18.02 10.86
N LYS A 218 0.74 19.06 10.46
CA LYS A 218 -0.70 19.24 10.75
C LYS A 218 -1.57 18.11 10.19
N LEU A 219 -1.09 17.38 9.17
CA LEU A 219 -1.81 16.26 8.55
C LEU A 219 -2.04 15.10 9.52
N SER A 220 -1.11 14.84 10.44
CA SER A 220 -1.24 13.77 11.43
C SER A 220 -2.44 13.94 12.38
N HIS A 221 -2.97 15.16 12.50
CA HIS A 221 -4.11 15.51 13.34
C HIS A 221 -5.42 15.64 12.55
N GLN A 222 -5.38 15.50 11.23
CA GLN A 222 -6.54 15.71 10.38
C GLN A 222 -7.35 14.42 10.25
N LYS A 223 -8.57 14.42 10.80
CA LYS A 223 -9.55 13.36 10.52
C LYS A 223 -10.19 13.64 9.16
N LEU A 224 -9.89 12.79 8.18
CA LEU A 224 -10.54 12.82 6.88
C LEU A 224 -11.73 11.86 6.89
N THR A 225 -12.84 12.27 6.27
CA THR A 225 -13.96 11.36 5.96
C THR A 225 -13.94 11.06 4.47
N LEU A 226 -13.88 9.78 4.12
CA LEU A 226 -14.18 9.31 2.79
C LEU A 226 -15.70 9.28 2.61
N SER A 227 -16.21 10.02 1.63
CA SER A 227 -17.66 10.12 1.37
C SER A 227 -17.97 9.91 -0.11
N GLY A 228 -19.25 9.88 -0.47
CA GLY A 228 -19.67 9.69 -1.86
C GLY A 228 -19.19 8.34 -2.42
N THR A 229 -18.53 8.37 -3.59
CA THR A 229 -18.08 7.18 -4.32
C THR A 229 -16.98 6.39 -3.60
N VAL A 230 -16.31 6.98 -2.61
CA VAL A 230 -15.24 6.32 -1.83
C VAL A 230 -15.68 5.95 -0.41
N ALA A 231 -16.96 6.14 -0.06
CA ALA A 231 -17.47 5.84 1.28
C ALA A 231 -17.33 4.36 1.66
N GLN A 232 -17.67 3.45 0.73
CA GLN A 232 -17.53 2.00 0.94
C GLN A 232 -16.07 1.61 1.23
N VAL A 233 -15.14 2.19 0.47
CA VAL A 233 -13.70 1.97 0.68
C VAL A 233 -13.28 2.46 2.07
N GLY A 234 -13.82 3.59 2.53
CA GLY A 234 -13.63 4.08 3.90
C GLY A 234 -14.07 3.09 4.98
N THR A 235 -15.24 2.48 4.85
CA THR A 235 -15.72 1.47 5.80
C THR A 235 -14.84 0.22 5.83
N ILE A 236 -14.29 -0.18 4.67
CA ILE A 236 -13.36 -1.32 4.61
C ILE A 236 -12.03 -0.95 5.26
N TYR A 237 -11.51 0.26 5.06
CA TYR A 237 -10.32 0.74 5.78
C TYR A 237 -10.50 0.73 7.30
N GLU A 238 -11.65 1.20 7.80
CA GLU A 238 -11.95 1.17 9.24
C GLU A 238 -11.99 -0.27 9.78
N SER A 239 -12.60 -1.19 9.03
CA SER A 239 -12.63 -2.62 9.36
C SER A 239 -11.22 -3.23 9.37
N PHE A 240 -10.38 -2.83 8.41
CA PHE A 240 -8.99 -3.27 8.33
C PHE A 240 -8.18 -2.79 9.53
N ASP A 241 -8.29 -1.51 9.90
CA ASP A 241 -7.57 -0.92 11.03
C ASP A 241 -8.04 -1.52 12.37
N GLN A 242 -9.35 -1.80 12.51
CA GLN A 242 -9.87 -2.53 13.66
C GLN A 242 -9.25 -3.94 13.73
N LYS A 243 -9.30 -4.70 12.62
CA LYS A 243 -8.78 -6.07 12.59
C LYS A 243 -7.27 -6.12 12.83
N ARG A 244 -6.51 -5.15 12.31
CA ARG A 244 -5.08 -4.98 12.59
C ARG A 244 -4.81 -4.89 14.10
N ASN A 245 -5.59 -4.08 14.83
CA ASN A 245 -5.43 -3.96 16.28
C ASN A 245 -5.78 -5.29 16.99
N GLU A 246 -6.84 -5.98 16.56
CA GLU A 246 -7.20 -7.29 17.10
C GLU A 246 -6.09 -8.33 16.90
N VAL A 247 -5.44 -8.34 15.72
CA VAL A 247 -4.28 -9.18 15.43
C VAL A 247 -3.11 -8.84 16.35
N ALA A 248 -2.78 -7.56 16.53
CA ALA A 248 -1.70 -7.13 17.42
C ALA A 248 -1.94 -7.61 18.87
N HIS A 249 -3.17 -7.50 19.37
CA HIS A 249 -3.55 -8.03 20.67
C HIS A 249 -3.47 -9.56 20.74
N ALA A 250 -3.87 -10.28 19.69
CA ALA A 250 -3.75 -11.73 19.64
C ALA A 250 -2.29 -12.21 19.60
N VAL A 251 -1.42 -11.52 18.86
CA VAL A 251 0.03 -11.78 18.84
C VAL A 251 0.61 -11.63 20.24
N TYR A 252 0.32 -10.51 20.90
CA TYR A 252 0.79 -10.25 22.26
C TYR A 252 0.28 -11.31 23.25
N SER A 253 -1.01 -11.68 23.15
CA SER A 253 -1.61 -12.69 24.03
C SER A 253 -0.97 -14.06 23.83
N ALA A 254 -0.74 -14.48 22.59
CA ALA A 254 -0.02 -15.70 22.29
C ALA A 254 1.41 -15.67 22.87
N GLN A 255 2.15 -14.57 22.68
CA GLN A 255 3.51 -14.42 23.21
C GLN A 255 3.58 -14.53 24.75
N LEU A 256 2.55 -14.08 25.48
CA LEU A 256 2.50 -14.22 26.93
C LEU A 256 2.24 -15.65 27.41
N CYS A 257 1.48 -16.44 26.62
CA CYS A 257 1.14 -17.82 26.98
C CYS A 257 2.32 -18.79 26.81
N PHE A 258 3.32 -18.45 26.00
CA PHE A 258 4.45 -19.33 25.70
C PHE A 258 5.76 -18.76 26.21
N GLY A 259 6.49 -19.55 27.00
CA GLY A 259 7.87 -19.24 27.33
C GLY A 259 8.78 -19.42 26.11
N LYS A 260 9.99 -18.83 26.15
CA LYS A 260 11.02 -18.90 25.09
C LYS A 260 11.43 -20.33 24.67
N GLY A 261 11.02 -21.38 25.40
CA GLY A 261 11.37 -22.77 25.14
C GLY A 261 10.45 -23.53 24.16
N ASP A 262 9.23 -23.06 23.88
CA ASP A 262 8.32 -23.76 22.96
C ASP A 262 8.62 -23.40 21.49
N LYS A 263 9.35 -24.29 20.81
CA LYS A 263 9.76 -24.09 19.42
C LYS A 263 8.57 -23.95 18.46
N PHE A 264 7.49 -24.71 18.65
CA PHE A 264 6.36 -24.69 17.71
C PHE A 264 5.56 -23.40 17.85
N SER A 265 5.24 -23.03 19.09
CA SER A 265 4.50 -21.80 19.37
C SER A 265 5.30 -20.56 18.96
N ASN A 266 6.60 -20.52 19.25
CA ASN A 266 7.47 -19.43 18.80
C ASN A 266 7.53 -19.32 17.27
N THR A 267 7.60 -20.46 16.57
CA THR A 267 7.58 -20.48 15.10
C THR A 267 6.24 -20.00 14.57
N GLN A 268 5.12 -20.46 15.14
CA GLN A 268 3.78 -20.04 14.73
C GLN A 268 3.57 -18.54 14.96
N THR A 269 3.95 -18.00 16.12
CA THR A 269 3.85 -16.57 16.41
C THR A 269 4.73 -15.74 15.48
N SER A 270 5.94 -16.21 15.16
CA SER A 270 6.84 -15.55 14.21
C SER A 270 6.26 -15.55 12.80
N LEU A 271 5.69 -16.68 12.36
CA LEU A 271 4.97 -16.78 11.09
C LEU A 271 3.77 -15.84 11.06
N SER A 272 2.91 -15.84 12.09
CA SER A 272 1.77 -14.93 12.20
C SER A 272 2.19 -13.46 12.10
N THR A 273 3.29 -13.09 12.75
CA THR A 273 3.83 -11.73 12.71
C THR A 273 4.25 -11.36 11.29
N LEU A 274 5.03 -12.24 10.64
CA LEU A 274 5.45 -12.03 9.25
C LEU A 274 4.25 -11.89 8.30
N VAL A 275 3.25 -12.78 8.40
CA VAL A 275 2.05 -12.71 7.55
C VAL A 275 1.29 -11.41 7.80
N SER A 276 1.09 -11.02 9.06
CA SER A 276 0.40 -9.75 9.36
C SER A 276 1.18 -8.53 8.89
N ASP A 277 2.50 -8.52 9.03
CA ASP A 277 3.35 -7.43 8.58
C ASP A 277 3.31 -7.31 7.05
N GLU A 278 3.36 -8.44 6.33
CA GLU A 278 3.22 -8.49 4.89
C GLU A 278 1.88 -7.88 4.43
N ILE A 279 0.77 -8.33 5.00
CA ILE A 279 -0.58 -7.82 4.69
C ILE A 279 -0.67 -6.30 4.93
N ILE A 280 -0.22 -5.82 6.09
CA ILE A 280 -0.32 -4.40 6.47
C ILE A 280 0.50 -3.51 5.54
N HIS A 281 1.73 -3.91 5.21
CA HIS A 281 2.62 -3.07 4.42
C HIS A 281 2.25 -3.09 2.94
N PHE A 282 1.87 -4.25 2.39
CA PHE A 282 1.35 -4.28 1.03
C PHE A 282 0.01 -3.58 0.89
N GLU A 283 -0.89 -3.65 1.87
CA GLU A 283 -2.11 -2.84 1.85
C GLU A 283 -1.77 -1.35 1.68
N SER A 284 -0.92 -0.81 2.54
CA SER A 284 -0.57 0.62 2.48
C SER A 284 0.11 1.02 1.17
N GLY A 285 1.01 0.19 0.65
CA GLY A 285 1.71 0.43 -0.62
C GLY A 285 0.79 0.33 -1.83
N LEU A 286 -0.08 -0.69 -1.89
CA LEU A 286 -1.05 -0.86 -2.96
C LEU A 286 -2.12 0.23 -2.93
N SER A 287 -2.63 0.59 -1.76
CA SER A 287 -3.57 1.70 -1.58
C SER A 287 -3.00 3.02 -2.11
N LEU A 288 -1.72 3.30 -1.85
CA LEU A 288 -1.02 4.45 -2.42
C LEU A 288 -0.95 4.37 -3.95
N ILE A 289 -0.43 3.25 -4.49
CA ILE A 289 -0.28 3.06 -5.93
C ILE A 289 -1.63 3.20 -6.66
N LEU A 290 -2.66 2.51 -6.18
CA LEU A 290 -3.99 2.54 -6.76
C LEU A 290 -4.64 3.92 -6.65
N GLY A 291 -4.50 4.60 -5.50
CA GLY A 291 -5.02 5.95 -5.30
C GLY A 291 -4.37 6.98 -6.22
N ILE A 292 -3.04 6.94 -6.36
CA ILE A 292 -2.29 7.80 -7.30
C ILE A 292 -2.79 7.56 -8.72
N TRP A 293 -2.86 6.28 -9.11
CA TRP A 293 -3.19 5.86 -10.45
C TRP A 293 -4.61 6.28 -10.85
N ALA A 294 -5.59 5.98 -10.00
CA ALA A 294 -6.98 6.34 -10.24
C ALA A 294 -7.18 7.85 -10.33
N ARG A 295 -6.50 8.65 -9.48
CA ARG A 295 -6.58 10.12 -9.56
C ARG A 295 -5.92 10.67 -10.83
N LEU A 296 -4.78 10.12 -11.25
CA LEU A 296 -4.09 10.51 -12.49
C LEU A 296 -4.96 10.24 -13.73
N LEU A 297 -5.59 9.05 -13.79
CA LEU A 297 -6.50 8.71 -14.88
C LEU A 297 -7.72 9.64 -14.91
N ALA A 298 -8.28 9.95 -13.75
CA ALA A 298 -9.42 10.84 -13.65
C ALA A 298 -9.06 12.27 -14.07
N ASP A 299 -7.95 12.84 -13.59
CA ASP A 299 -7.48 14.16 -14.01
C ASP A 299 -7.18 14.21 -15.53
N SER A 300 -6.55 13.17 -16.07
CA SER A 300 -6.29 13.07 -17.51
C SER A 300 -7.58 13.02 -18.33
N THR A 301 -8.59 12.28 -17.83
CA THR A 301 -9.89 12.15 -18.49
C THR A 301 -10.66 13.47 -18.46
N ASP A 302 -10.67 14.16 -17.31
CA ASP A 302 -11.33 15.47 -17.17
C ASP A 302 -10.69 16.51 -18.12
N ILE A 303 -9.36 16.54 -18.20
CA ILE A 303 -8.62 17.38 -19.15
C ILE A 303 -8.95 17.02 -20.59
N TYR A 304 -8.95 15.74 -20.93
CA TYR A 304 -9.27 15.28 -22.27
C TYR A 304 -10.68 15.72 -22.71
N GLN A 305 -11.67 15.51 -21.83
CA GLN A 305 -13.04 15.93 -22.10
C GLN A 305 -13.15 17.45 -22.26
N TRP A 306 -12.45 18.22 -21.42
CA TRP A 306 -12.39 19.67 -21.53
C TRP A 306 -11.78 20.12 -22.85
N LEU A 307 -10.60 19.61 -23.24
CA LEU A 307 -9.94 19.95 -24.49
C LEU A 307 -10.78 19.61 -25.73
N ARG A 308 -11.55 18.50 -25.71
CA ARG A 308 -12.43 18.15 -26.82
C ARG A 308 -13.63 19.08 -26.98
N ASN A 309 -14.17 19.60 -25.87
CA ASN A 309 -15.35 20.48 -25.89
C ASN A 309 -15.23 21.61 -24.85
N PRO A 310 -14.35 22.61 -25.06
CA PRO A 310 -14.09 23.64 -24.05
C PRO A 310 -15.30 24.52 -23.73
N SER A 311 -16.26 24.63 -24.66
CA SER A 311 -17.49 25.41 -24.47
C SER A 311 -18.54 24.72 -23.60
N LYS A 312 -18.48 23.39 -23.45
CA LYS A 312 -19.46 22.59 -22.69
C LYS A 312 -18.92 22.16 -21.33
N ASN A 313 -17.60 21.97 -21.23
CA ASN A 313 -16.95 21.42 -20.06
C ASN A 313 -16.23 22.50 -19.28
N ARG A 314 -16.31 22.43 -17.95
CA ARG A 314 -15.57 23.34 -17.07
C ARG A 314 -14.07 23.03 -17.13
N VAL A 315 -13.24 24.03 -16.87
CA VAL A 315 -11.79 23.83 -16.72
C VAL A 315 -11.56 22.87 -15.56
N PRO A 316 -10.81 21.76 -15.77
CA PRO A 316 -10.54 20.77 -14.73
C PRO A 316 -9.79 21.36 -13.55
N ALA A 317 -10.07 20.85 -12.35
CA ALA A 317 -9.48 21.34 -11.10
C ALA A 317 -7.94 21.27 -11.11
N ALA A 318 -7.36 20.21 -11.68
CA ALA A 318 -5.91 20.05 -11.85
C ALA A 318 -5.26 21.19 -12.65
N VAL A 319 -5.96 21.68 -13.69
CA VAL A 319 -5.47 22.78 -14.54
C VAL A 319 -5.63 24.12 -13.81
N VAL A 320 -6.75 24.31 -13.11
CA VAL A 320 -6.98 25.52 -12.30
C VAL A 320 -5.91 25.66 -11.22
N ASP A 321 -5.72 24.60 -10.42
CA ASP A 321 -4.74 24.58 -9.32
C ASP A 321 -3.30 24.80 -9.83
N TYR A 322 -2.94 24.17 -10.95
CA TYR A 322 -1.64 24.39 -11.58
C TYR A 322 -1.47 25.83 -12.09
N LYS A 323 -2.50 26.44 -12.69
CA LYS A 323 -2.43 27.85 -13.13
C LYS A 323 -2.25 28.82 -11.97
N GLU A 324 -2.90 28.54 -10.84
CA GLU A 324 -2.83 29.40 -9.66
C GLU A 324 -1.50 29.27 -8.91
N THR A 325 -0.95 28.06 -8.82
CA THR A 325 0.22 27.78 -7.97
C THR A 325 1.51 27.54 -8.73
N GLY A 326 1.45 27.23 -10.02
CA GLY A 326 2.58 26.75 -10.81
C GLY A 326 3.11 25.37 -10.37
N SER A 327 2.36 24.66 -9.52
CA SER A 327 2.78 23.42 -8.89
C SER A 327 1.68 22.36 -8.94
N SER A 328 2.02 21.11 -8.66
CA SER A 328 1.06 20.02 -8.54
C SER A 328 1.50 19.06 -7.45
N PHE A 329 0.54 18.50 -6.71
CA PHE A 329 0.83 17.45 -5.74
C PHE A 329 1.46 16.20 -6.36
N TYR A 330 1.34 16.01 -7.68
CA TYR A 330 1.98 14.90 -8.40
C TYR A 330 3.51 14.98 -8.33
N THR A 331 4.08 16.17 -8.21
CA THR A 331 5.53 16.35 -8.01
C THR A 331 5.95 15.73 -6.67
N THR A 332 5.26 16.05 -5.58
CA THR A 332 5.51 15.46 -4.25
C THR A 332 5.38 13.94 -4.28
N LEU A 333 4.31 13.43 -4.90
CA LEU A 333 4.07 11.99 -4.98
C LEU A 333 5.15 11.27 -5.80
N SER A 334 5.62 11.88 -6.89
CA SER A 334 6.73 11.33 -7.68
C SER A 334 8.02 11.24 -6.88
N MET A 335 8.34 12.29 -6.09
CA MET A 335 9.52 12.30 -5.21
C MET A 335 9.41 11.23 -4.11
N ALA A 336 8.22 11.07 -3.53
CA ALA A 336 7.98 10.05 -2.52
C ALA A 336 8.15 8.62 -3.07
N LEU A 337 7.63 8.37 -4.28
CA LEU A 337 7.83 7.10 -4.98
C LEU A 337 9.30 6.86 -5.32
N ASP A 338 10.04 7.88 -5.73
CA ASP A 338 11.49 7.75 -5.96
C ASP A 338 12.23 7.34 -4.67
N VAL A 339 11.87 7.93 -3.53
CA VAL A 339 12.42 7.53 -2.23
C VAL A 339 12.11 6.07 -1.94
N CYS A 340 10.87 5.63 -2.16
CA CYS A 340 10.50 4.23 -1.99
C CYS A 340 11.31 3.29 -2.90
N VAL A 341 11.44 3.63 -4.18
CA VAL A 341 12.20 2.87 -5.19
C VAL A 341 13.68 2.80 -4.84
N SER A 342 14.25 3.89 -4.35
CA SER A 342 15.66 3.93 -3.92
C SER A 342 15.93 3.11 -2.66
N GLY A 343 14.91 2.94 -1.81
CA GLY A 343 15.00 2.14 -0.60
C GLY A 343 14.99 0.64 -0.84
N ILE A 344 14.46 0.17 -1.98
CA ILE A 344 14.44 -1.24 -2.37
C ILE A 344 15.66 -1.52 -3.27
N ASP A 345 16.74 -2.02 -2.66
CA ASP A 345 18.02 -2.27 -3.33
C ASP A 345 17.95 -3.45 -4.32
N PRO A 346 18.17 -3.23 -5.63
CA PRO A 346 18.23 -4.29 -6.64
C PRO A 346 19.26 -5.39 -6.36
N SER A 347 20.33 -5.09 -5.61
CA SER A 347 21.41 -6.06 -5.33
C SER A 347 20.96 -7.23 -4.45
N ARG A 348 19.84 -7.06 -3.71
CA ARG A 348 19.26 -8.10 -2.84
C ARG A 348 18.46 -9.16 -3.61
N PHE A 349 18.22 -8.96 -4.90
CA PHE A 349 17.48 -9.91 -5.74
C PHE A 349 18.47 -10.69 -6.62
N PRO A 350 18.43 -12.03 -6.61
CA PRO A 350 19.25 -12.80 -7.55
C PRO A 350 18.88 -12.41 -8.98
N LYS A 351 19.90 -12.16 -9.82
CA LYS A 351 19.69 -11.95 -11.26
C LYS A 351 19.02 -13.22 -11.81
N THR A 352 17.76 -13.08 -12.23
CA THR A 352 17.02 -14.11 -12.97
C THR A 352 17.73 -14.46 -14.26
#